data_AF-A0A1X7SS83-F1
#
_entry.id   AF-A0A1X7SS83-F1
#
_cell.length_a   1.000
_cell.length_b   1.000
_cell.length_c   1.000
_cell.angle_alpha   90.00
_cell.angle_beta   90.00
_cell.angle_gamma   90.00
#
_symmetry.space_group_name_H-M   'P 1'
#
loop_
_entity.id
_entity.type
_entity.pdbx_description
1 polymer ?
#
loop_
_entity_poly.entity_id
_entity_poly.type
_entity_poly.pdbx_seq_one_letter_code
_entity_poly.pdbx_strand_id
1 'polypeptide(L)'
;MNQSRKRLRRDQVGEEKLSKSDVICPVCFDIFTSVQVTVCGHSFCHECIHKSIAQTQQCPICGTKLSRDSGFAPNFSLNDIVAKIRSQETHHDASLSYDAYYGNVLQMVKNLKPNHLIALNEQISSQIDLNKKL
;
A
#
# COMPACT_ATOMS: atom_id res chain seq x y z
N MET A 1 40.12 -41.86 15.08
CA MET A 1 40.23 -40.37 15.05
C MET A 1 40.03 -39.90 13.62
N ASN A 2 38.93 -39.20 13.33
CA ASN A 2 38.78 -38.25 12.23
C ASN A 2 37.37 -37.65 12.28
N GLN A 3 37.24 -36.48 12.93
CA GLN A 3 36.05 -35.64 12.84
C GLN A 3 36.32 -34.56 11.79
N SER A 4 35.89 -34.81 10.56
CA SER A 4 35.87 -33.80 9.50
C SER A 4 34.70 -32.85 9.72
N ARG A 5 35.04 -31.60 10.07
CA ARG A 5 34.12 -30.46 10.23
C ARG A 5 33.30 -30.26 8.96
N LYS A 6 32.01 -30.62 8.98
CA LYS A 6 31.07 -30.22 7.93
C LYS A 6 30.77 -28.73 8.08
N ARG A 7 31.38 -27.90 7.22
CA ARG A 7 30.94 -26.52 6.98
C ARG A 7 29.51 -26.57 6.43
N LEU A 8 28.53 -26.10 7.21
CA LEU A 8 27.16 -25.92 6.73
C LEU A 8 27.16 -24.77 5.71
N ARG A 9 26.70 -25.08 4.48
CA ARG A 9 26.59 -24.11 3.38
C ARG A 9 25.55 -23.05 3.74
N ARG A 10 25.89 -21.78 3.55
CA ARG A 10 25.14 -20.58 3.92
C ARG A 10 24.21 -20.10 2.79
N ASP A 11 23.66 -21.04 2.03
CA ASP A 11 22.95 -20.72 0.78
C ASP A 11 21.56 -21.36 0.82
N GLN A 12 20.57 -20.62 1.36
CA GLN A 12 19.11 -20.72 1.11
C GLN A 12 18.34 -20.00 2.24
N VAL A 13 18.45 -18.68 2.30
CA VAL A 13 17.30 -17.88 2.76
C VAL A 13 16.68 -17.38 1.47
N GLY A 14 15.61 -18.03 1.02
CA GLY A 14 14.80 -17.48 -0.07
C GLY A 14 14.31 -16.11 0.35
N GLU A 15 14.35 -15.12 -0.55
CA GLU A 15 13.73 -13.82 -0.33
C GLU A 15 12.22 -14.03 -0.26
N GLU A 16 11.70 -14.36 0.93
CA GLU A 16 10.26 -14.43 1.16
C GLU A 16 9.74 -12.98 1.12
N LYS A 17 9.15 -12.63 -0.03
CA LYS A 17 8.63 -11.29 -0.28
C LYS A 17 7.42 -11.07 0.63
N LEU A 18 7.55 -10.17 1.61
CA LEU A 18 6.41 -9.76 2.44
C LEU A 18 5.28 -9.20 1.56
N SER A 19 4.08 -9.66 1.86
CA SER A 19 2.83 -9.34 1.18
C SER A 19 1.96 -8.42 2.06
N LYS A 20 0.91 -7.82 1.47
CA LYS A 20 0.01 -6.93 2.22
C LYS A 20 -0.65 -7.62 3.42
N SER A 21 -0.94 -8.92 3.31
CA SER A 21 -1.56 -9.69 4.39
C SER A 21 -0.67 -9.80 5.64
N ASP A 22 0.64 -9.65 5.49
CA ASP A 22 1.60 -9.77 6.59
C ASP A 22 1.65 -8.51 7.48
N VAL A 23 0.96 -7.44 7.06
CA VAL A 23 0.98 -6.14 7.74
C VAL A 23 -0.43 -5.58 8.03
N ILE A 24 -1.39 -6.48 8.23
CA ILE A 24 -2.79 -6.11 8.56
C ILE A 24 -2.98 -5.98 10.07
N CYS A 25 -3.66 -4.91 10.47
CA CYS A 25 -4.11 -4.71 11.84
C CYS A 25 -5.30 -5.61 12.18
N PRO A 26 -5.27 -6.38 13.27
CA PRO A 26 -6.35 -7.31 13.64
C PRO A 26 -7.60 -6.61 14.20
N VAL A 27 -7.57 -5.28 14.39
CA VAL A 27 -8.71 -4.49 14.90
C VAL A 27 -9.48 -3.81 13.78
N CYS A 28 -8.78 -3.15 12.85
CA CYS A 28 -9.42 -2.45 11.73
C CYS A 28 -9.40 -3.24 10.42
N PHE A 29 -8.71 -4.39 10.38
CA PHE A 29 -8.56 -5.25 9.19
C PHE A 29 -7.99 -4.53 7.96
N ASP A 30 -7.13 -3.53 8.21
CA ASP A 30 -6.45 -2.73 7.19
C ASP A 30 -4.95 -2.70 7.48
N ILE A 31 -4.14 -2.29 6.50
CA ILE A 31 -2.69 -2.13 6.64
C ILE A 31 -2.40 -1.20 7.82
N PHE A 32 -1.47 -1.60 8.70
CA PHE A 32 -1.14 -0.84 9.89
C PHE A 32 -0.84 0.64 9.59
N THR A 33 -1.38 1.53 10.43
CA THR A 33 -1.04 2.96 10.43
C THR A 33 -0.46 3.33 11.80
N SER A 34 0.77 3.84 11.80
CA SER A 34 1.52 4.22 13.01
C SER A 34 1.53 3.08 14.04
N VAL A 35 2.18 1.96 13.69
CA VAL A 35 2.17 0.71 14.46
C VAL A 35 2.61 0.96 15.91
N GLN A 36 1.80 0.47 16.86
CA GLN A 36 2.14 0.34 18.27
C GLN A 36 2.27 -1.13 18.62
N VAL A 37 3.29 -1.49 19.39
CA VAL A 37 3.48 -2.80 19.99
C VAL A 37 3.17 -2.71 21.49
N THR A 38 2.35 -3.65 21.96
CA THR A 38 1.99 -3.77 23.38
C THR A 38 3.08 -4.51 24.16
N VAL A 39 3.08 -4.38 25.49
CA VAL A 39 4.03 -5.12 26.37
C VAL A 39 3.88 -6.65 26.26
N CYS A 40 2.75 -7.16 25.77
CA CYS A 40 2.57 -8.58 25.48
C CYS A 40 3.02 -8.99 24.07
N GLY A 41 3.55 -8.05 23.27
CA GLY A 41 4.16 -8.32 21.96
C GLY A 41 3.23 -8.17 20.76
N HIS A 42 1.92 -7.94 20.96
CA HIS A 42 0.98 -7.78 19.84
C HIS A 42 0.98 -6.35 19.29
N SER A 43 0.84 -6.22 17.96
CA SER A 43 0.86 -4.96 17.24
C SER A 43 -0.51 -4.52 16.69
N PHE A 44 -0.75 -3.22 16.73
CA PHE A 44 -2.01 -2.56 16.33
C PHE A 44 -1.70 -1.19 15.72
N CYS A 45 -2.67 -0.60 15.00
CA CYS A 45 -2.60 0.83 14.68
C CYS A 45 -2.65 1.66 15.97
N HIS A 46 -2.01 2.84 15.96
CA HIS A 46 -2.07 3.79 17.07
C HIS A 46 -3.51 4.05 17.55
N GLU A 47 -4.40 4.46 16.66
CA GLU A 47 -5.80 4.71 17.05
C GLU A 47 -6.53 3.46 17.56
N CYS A 48 -6.22 2.29 17.00
CA CYS A 48 -6.88 1.04 17.37
C CYS A 48 -6.57 0.64 18.82
N ILE A 49 -5.29 0.70 19.22
CA ILE A 49 -4.91 0.34 20.59
C ILE A 49 -5.38 1.40 21.60
N HIS A 50 -5.31 2.68 21.24
CA HIS A 50 -5.79 3.76 22.12
C HIS A 50 -7.30 3.64 22.39
N LYS A 51 -8.12 3.35 21.37
CA LYS A 51 -9.57 3.11 21.53
C LYS A 51 -9.84 1.88 22.40
N SER A 52 -9.14 0.77 22.14
CA SER A 52 -9.31 -0.46 22.92
C SER A 52 -8.97 -0.28 24.40
N ILE A 53 -7.87 0.41 24.69
CA ILE A 53 -7.43 0.67 26.08
C ILE A 53 -8.38 1.64 26.77
N ALA A 54 -8.92 2.65 26.07
CA ALA A 54 -9.91 3.55 26.64
C ALA A 54 -11.17 2.80 27.12
N GLN A 55 -11.56 1.72 26.42
CA GLN A 55 -12.74 0.91 26.74
C GLN A 55 -12.49 -0.21 27.74
N THR A 56 -11.41 -1.00 27.55
CA THR A 56 -11.22 -2.29 28.23
C THR A 56 -9.92 -2.40 29.01
N GLN A 57 -8.92 -1.55 28.72
CA GLN A 57 -7.56 -1.63 29.27
C GLN A 57 -6.92 -3.02 29.10
N GLN A 58 -7.24 -3.72 28.01
CA GLN A 58 -6.76 -5.06 27.72
C GLN A 58 -6.29 -5.16 26.26
N CYS A 59 -5.36 -6.08 25.99
CA CYS A 59 -4.95 -6.42 24.65
C CYS A 59 -6.12 -7.09 23.89
N PRO A 60 -6.51 -6.59 22.70
CA PRO A 60 -7.57 -7.20 21.88
C PRO A 60 -7.34 -8.67 21.49
N ILE A 61 -6.09 -9.15 21.49
CA ILE A 61 -5.74 -10.49 21.02
C ILE A 61 -5.70 -11.49 22.18
N CYS A 62 -5.00 -11.16 23.27
CA CYS A 62 -4.73 -12.11 24.35
C CYS A 62 -5.31 -11.71 25.71
N GLY A 63 -5.97 -10.55 25.82
CA GLY A 63 -6.58 -10.09 27.07
C GLY A 63 -5.61 -9.60 28.15
N THR A 64 -4.29 -9.57 27.88
CA THR A 64 -3.31 -9.01 28.84
C THR A 64 -3.70 -7.58 29.22
N LYS A 65 -3.71 -7.27 30.52
CA LYS A 65 -3.98 -5.91 31.02
C LYS A 65 -2.88 -4.95 30.56
N LEU A 66 -3.28 -3.80 30.04
CA LEU A 66 -2.38 -2.77 29.52
C LEU A 66 -2.56 -1.49 30.32
N SER A 67 -1.43 -0.87 30.69
CA SER A 67 -1.41 0.50 31.23
C SER A 67 -1.72 1.52 30.13
N ARG A 68 -2.45 2.59 30.46
CA ARG A 68 -2.77 3.67 29.52
C ARG A 68 -1.53 4.41 29.01
N ASP A 69 -0.53 4.57 29.88
CA ASP A 69 0.63 5.42 29.60
C ASP A 69 1.88 4.60 29.22
N SER A 70 1.93 3.32 29.59
CA SER A 70 3.13 2.48 29.46
C SER A 70 2.86 1.07 28.94
N GLY A 71 1.62 0.76 28.54
CA GLY A 71 1.24 -0.56 28.06
C GLY A 71 1.64 -0.86 26.61
N PHE A 72 2.13 0.15 25.88
CA PHE A 72 2.47 0.04 24.46
C PHE A 72 3.46 1.15 24.05
N ALA A 73 4.17 0.92 22.94
CA ALA A 73 5.14 1.84 22.38
C ALA A 73 5.19 1.72 20.84
N PRO A 74 5.76 2.69 20.11
CA PRO A 74 5.90 2.58 18.66
C PRO A 74 6.74 1.36 18.23
N ASN A 75 6.31 0.65 17.19
CA ASN A 75 7.09 -0.41 16.55
C ASN A 75 7.76 0.12 15.28
N PHE A 76 8.95 0.71 15.42
CA PHE A 76 9.66 1.33 14.29
C PHE A 76 9.99 0.33 13.17
N SER A 77 10.43 -0.87 13.51
CA SER A 77 10.78 -1.90 12.52
C SER A 77 9.57 -2.32 11.69
N LEU A 78 8.39 -2.51 12.32
CA LEU A 78 7.19 -2.83 11.56
C LEU A 78 6.69 -1.62 10.75
N ASN A 79 6.84 -0.40 11.26
CA ASN A 79 6.53 0.81 10.49
C ASN A 79 7.41 0.91 9.23
N ASP A 80 8.70 0.59 9.30
CA ASP A 80 9.61 0.61 8.14
C ASP A 80 9.19 -0.41 7.08
N ILE A 81 8.76 -1.60 7.52
CA ILE A 81 8.24 -2.65 6.64
C ILE A 81 6.95 -2.20 5.97
N VAL A 82 6.00 -1.66 6.74
CA VAL A 82 4.72 -1.12 6.23
C VAL A 82 4.98 -0.02 5.20
N ALA A 83 5.91 0.89 5.47
CA ALA A 83 6.26 1.97 4.55
C ALA A 83 6.78 1.44 3.21
N LYS A 84 7.62 0.39 3.23
CA LYS A 84 8.09 -0.27 2.01
C LYS A 84 6.94 -0.92 1.24
N ILE A 85 6.01 -1.60 1.91
CA ILE A 85 4.85 -2.23 1.26
C ILE A 85 3.94 -1.18 0.63
N ARG A 86 3.65 -0.07 1.32
CA ARG A 86 2.86 1.04 0.78
C ARG A 86 3.53 1.71 -0.43
N SER A 87 4.85 1.84 -0.42
CA SER A 87 5.59 2.42 -1.56
C SER A 87 5.54 1.55 -2.83
N GLN A 88 5.24 0.26 -2.70
CA GLN A 88 5.04 -0.62 -3.85
C GLN A 88 3.65 -0.43 -4.50
N GLU A 89 2.67 0.14 -3.79
CA GLU A 89 1.32 0.38 -4.31
C GLU A 89 1.25 1.60 -5.24
N THR A 90 2.03 2.65 -4.96
CA THR A 90 1.98 3.92 -5.70
C THR A 90 2.41 3.79 -7.16
N HIS A 91 3.23 2.79 -7.49
CA HIS A 91 3.68 2.54 -8.86
C HIS A 91 2.77 1.60 -9.65
N HIS A 92 1.95 0.77 -9.00
CA HIS A 92 1.06 -0.16 -9.71
C HIS A 92 -0.30 0.47 -10.01
N ASP A 93 -0.93 1.17 -9.05
CA ASP A 93 -2.24 1.78 -9.27
C ASP A 93 -2.19 3.01 -10.19
N ALA A 94 -1.12 3.81 -10.16
CA ALA A 94 -0.98 4.97 -11.03
C ALA A 94 -0.74 4.58 -12.50
N SER A 95 0.07 3.54 -12.76
CA SER A 95 0.29 3.02 -14.12
C SER A 95 -0.97 2.37 -14.65
N LEU A 96 -1.66 1.54 -13.85
CA LEU A 96 -2.92 0.91 -14.25
C LEU A 96 -4.02 1.94 -14.51
N SER A 97 -4.09 3.01 -13.73
CA SER A 97 -5.02 4.12 -13.93
C SER A 97 -4.73 4.89 -15.23
N TYR A 98 -3.46 5.20 -15.51
CA TYR A 98 -3.06 5.93 -16.72
C TYR A 98 -3.23 5.07 -17.98
N ASP A 99 -2.79 3.81 -17.94
CA ASP A 99 -2.93 2.84 -19.03
C ASP A 99 -4.41 2.53 -19.29
N ALA A 100 -5.24 2.39 -18.25
CA ALA A 100 -6.69 2.21 -18.41
C ALA A 100 -7.36 3.47 -18.97
N TYR A 101 -7.00 4.66 -18.48
CA TYR A 101 -7.54 5.93 -19.00
C TYR A 101 -7.19 6.12 -20.48
N TYR A 102 -5.91 6.00 -20.85
CA TYR A 102 -5.48 6.10 -22.25
C TYR A 102 -6.06 4.98 -23.11
N GLY A 103 -6.15 3.76 -22.59
CA GLY A 103 -6.79 2.63 -23.28
C GLY A 103 -8.25 2.93 -23.62
N ASN A 104 -9.02 3.46 -22.66
CA ASN A 104 -10.42 3.84 -22.87
C ASN A 104 -10.58 4.99 -23.88
N VAL A 105 -9.75 6.03 -23.79
CA VAL A 105 -9.77 7.16 -24.74
C VAL A 105 -9.42 6.67 -26.16
N LEU A 106 -8.38 5.86 -26.31
CA LEU A 106 -8.01 5.30 -27.62
C LEU A 106 -9.10 4.40 -28.20
N GLN A 107 -9.77 3.60 -27.36
CA GLN A 107 -10.89 2.77 -27.82
C GLN A 107 -12.08 3.61 -28.26
N MET A 108 -12.38 4.70 -27.53
CA MET A 108 -13.42 5.66 -27.92
C MET A 108 -13.10 6.30 -29.27
N VAL A 109 -11.86 6.76 -29.49
CA VAL A 109 -11.42 7.36 -30.76
C VAL A 109 -11.50 6.37 -31.92
N LYS A 110 -11.14 5.10 -31.70
CA LYS A 110 -11.25 4.03 -32.72
C LYS A 110 -12.71 3.73 -33.11
N ASN A 111 -13.65 3.90 -32.18
CA ASN A 111 -15.07 3.68 -32.41
C ASN A 111 -15.78 4.89 -33.05
N LEU A 112 -15.09 6.03 -33.21
CA LEU A 112 -15.65 7.18 -33.91
C LEU A 112 -15.71 6.90 -35.41
N LYS A 113 -16.85 7.22 -36.03
CA LYS A 113 -17.01 7.13 -37.48
C LYS A 113 -16.02 8.10 -38.16
N PRO A 114 -15.41 7.72 -39.30
CA PRO A 114 -14.44 8.57 -40.00
C PRO A 114 -14.95 9.99 -40.27
N ASN A 115 -16.23 10.13 -40.62
CA ASN A 115 -16.86 11.42 -40.89
C ASN A 115 -16.95 12.32 -39.64
N HIS A 116 -17.04 11.76 -38.43
CA HIS A 116 -17.04 12.53 -37.18
C HIS A 116 -15.63 12.94 -36.76
N LEU A 117 -14.60 12.12 -37.05
CA LEU A 117 -13.20 12.47 -36.82
C LEU A 117 -12.75 13.62 -37.72
N ILE A 118 -13.17 13.61 -38.99
CA ILE A 118 -12.89 14.69 -39.95
C ILE A 118 -13.54 15.99 -39.47
N ALA A 119 -14.82 15.95 -39.08
CA ALA A 119 -15.54 17.12 -38.56
C ALA A 119 -14.89 17.70 -37.28
N LEU A 120 -14.44 16.83 -36.35
CA LEU A 120 -13.70 17.24 -35.17
C LEU A 120 -12.36 17.91 -35.53
N ASN A 121 -11.62 17.36 -36.50
CA ASN A 121 -10.35 17.90 -36.94
C ASN A 121 -10.51 19.28 -37.63
N GLU A 122 -11.60 19.47 -38.39
CA GLU A 122 -11.96 20.75 -39.00
C GLU A 122 -12.39 21.79 -37.94
N GLN A 123 -13.16 21.38 -36.93
CA GLN A 123 -13.51 22.25 -35.79
C GLN A 123 -12.29 22.67 -34.97
N ILE A 124 -11.35 21.77 -34.74
CA ILE A 124 -10.11 22.08 -34.01
C ILE A 124 -9.22 23.03 -34.82
N SER A 125 -9.07 22.78 -36.12
CA SER A 125 -8.27 23.64 -37.01
C SER A 125 -8.84 25.06 -37.09
N SER A 126 -10.16 25.20 -37.22
CA SER A 126 -10.81 26.52 -37.25
C SER A 126 -10.67 27.30 -35.94
N GLN A 127 -10.76 26.63 -34.79
CA GLN A 127 -10.52 27.22 -33.46
C GLN A 127 -9.07 27.70 -33.31
N ILE A 128 -8.09 26.94 -33.82
CA ILE A 128 -6.67 27.34 -33.79
C ILE A 128 -6.43 28.59 -34.65
N ASP A 129 -7.05 28.67 -35.82
CA ASP A 129 -6.91 29.83 -36.71
C ASP A 129 -7.57 31.10 -36.14
N LEU A 130 -8.66 30.98 -35.40
CA LEU A 130 -9.29 32.07 -34.64
C LEU A 130 -8.36 32.60 -33.54
N ASN A 131 -7.69 31.70 -32.81
CA ASN A 131 -6.77 32.08 -31.73
C ASN A 131 -5.45 32.69 -32.22
N LYS A 132 -5.07 32.50 -33.49
CA LYS A 132 -3.88 33.14 -34.10
C LYS A 132 -4.14 34.53 -34.68
N LYS A 133 -5.41 34.95 -34.79
CA LYS A 133 -5.82 36.26 -35.32
C LYS A 133 -6.08 37.32 -34.24
N LEU A 134 -5.94 36.93 -32.96
CA LEU A 134 -5.89 37.80 -31.79
C LEU A 134 -4.43 38.02 -31.38
#